data_AF-A0A1G7HRJ9-F1
#
_entry.id   AF-A0A1G7HRJ9-F1
#
_cell.length_a   1.000
_cell.length_b   1.000
_cell.length_c   1.000
_cell.angle_alpha   90.00
_cell.angle_beta   90.00
_cell.angle_gamma   90.00
#
_symmetry.space_group_name_H-M   'P 1'
#
loop_
_entity.id
_entity.type
_entity.pdbx_description
1 polymer ?
#
loop_
_entity_poly.entity_id
_entity_poly.type
_entity_poly.pdbx_seq_one_letter_code
_entity_poly.pdbx_strand_id
1 'polypeptide(L)'
;MNPKVAIFFLTFLPQFVVSDYDPKLQFLLMGLCYAALSIVWFTTIVLLLSVVRKWLLSPRVQNAIEKVTGVVLIGFGLNMIFKVQRTGH
;
A
#
# COMPACT_ATOMS: atom_id res chain seq x y z
N MET A 1 -8.08 -20.13 1.44
CA MET A 1 -8.76 -18.84 1.25
C MET A 1 -9.69 -18.61 2.44
N ASN A 2 -9.72 -17.42 3.02
CA ASN A 2 -10.36 -17.14 4.31
C ASN A 2 -11.89 -16.94 4.13
N PRO A 3 -12.73 -17.92 4.52
CA PRO A 3 -14.17 -17.94 4.19
C PRO A 3 -14.96 -16.76 4.77
N LYS A 4 -14.44 -16.12 5.83
CA LYS A 4 -15.03 -14.88 6.37
C LYS A 4 -15.07 -13.74 5.36
N VAL A 5 -14.05 -13.64 4.50
CA VAL A 5 -14.00 -12.61 3.46
C VAL A 5 -15.08 -12.89 2.41
N ALA A 6 -15.20 -14.15 1.97
CA ALA A 6 -16.20 -14.53 0.97
C ALA A 6 -17.65 -14.30 1.45
N ILE A 7 -17.95 -14.65 2.70
CA ILE A 7 -19.29 -14.47 3.28
C ILE A 7 -19.63 -12.98 3.38
N PHE A 8 -18.68 -12.13 3.80
CA PHE A 8 -18.85 -10.67 3.81
C PHE A 8 -19.22 -10.14 2.42
N PHE A 9 -18.46 -10.48 1.38
CA PHE A 9 -18.78 -10.02 0.02
C PHE A 9 -20.17 -10.49 -0.46
N LEU A 10 -20.58 -11.71 -0.10
CA LEU A 10 -21.84 -12.30 -0.54
C LEU A 10 -23.07 -11.73 0.17
N THR A 11 -22.98 -11.31 1.43
CA THR A 11 -24.06 -10.59 2.12
C THR A 11 -24.13 -9.11 1.73
N PHE A 12 -23.00 -8.48 1.41
CA PHE A 12 -22.99 -7.09 0.99
C PHE A 12 -23.48 -6.91 -0.46
N LEU A 13 -23.19 -7.83 -1.40
CA LEU A 13 -23.65 -7.77 -2.79
C LEU A 13 -25.16 -7.56 -2.99
N PRO A 14 -26.07 -8.35 -2.39
CA PRO A 14 -27.51 -8.18 -2.54
C PRO A 14 -28.06 -6.98 -1.76
N GLN A 15 -27.35 -6.49 -0.75
CA GLN A 15 -27.82 -5.36 0.07
C GLN A 15 -27.79 -4.01 -0.68
N PHE A 16 -27.07 -3.93 -1.81
CA PHE A 16 -26.90 -2.67 -2.54
C PHE A 16 -27.82 -2.48 -3.75
N VAL A 17 -28.54 -3.51 -4.20
CA VAL A 17 -29.43 -3.42 -5.37
C VAL A 17 -30.80 -3.98 -5.01
N VAL A 18 -31.70 -3.09 -4.61
CA VAL A 18 -33.12 -3.41 -4.43
C VAL A 18 -33.83 -3.15 -5.76
N SER A 19 -34.38 -4.17 -6.40
CA SER A 19 -34.95 -4.06 -7.76
C SER A 19 -36.12 -3.07 -7.94
N ASP A 20 -36.60 -2.47 -6.85
CA ASP A 20 -37.80 -1.63 -6.80
C ASP A 20 -37.51 -0.11 -6.85
N TYR A 21 -36.24 0.31 -6.86
CA TYR A 21 -35.85 1.73 -6.81
C TYR A 21 -35.10 2.21 -8.06
N ASP A 22 -35.15 3.54 -8.31
CA ASP A 22 -34.52 4.19 -9.47
C ASP A 22 -33.01 3.86 -9.53
N PRO A 23 -32.54 3.17 -10.61
CA PRO A 23 -31.16 2.71 -10.72
C PRO A 23 -30.11 3.82 -10.56
N LYS A 24 -30.42 5.04 -10.99
CA LYS A 24 -29.50 6.19 -10.93
C LYS A 24 -29.14 6.55 -9.49
N LEU A 25 -30.12 6.51 -8.60
CA LEU A 25 -29.95 6.88 -7.19
C LEU A 25 -29.18 5.79 -6.44
N GLN A 26 -29.37 4.53 -6.81
CA GLN A 26 -28.57 3.41 -6.29
C GLN A 26 -27.09 3.51 -6.69
N PHE A 27 -26.79 3.83 -7.95
CA PHE A 27 -25.41 4.05 -8.39
C PHE A 27 -24.75 5.23 -7.66
N LEU A 28 -25.48 6.32 -7.44
CA LEU A 28 -25.00 7.48 -6.68
C LEU A 28 -24.68 7.08 -5.22
N LEU A 29 -25.57 6.35 -4.56
CA LEU A 29 -25.39 5.89 -3.18
C LEU A 29 -24.24 4.88 -3.06
N MET A 30 -24.10 3.95 -4.01
CA MET A 30 -22.94 3.03 -4.04
C MET A 30 -21.64 3.79 -4.24
N GLY A 31 -21.60 4.76 -5.15
CA GLY A 31 -20.42 5.61 -5.37
C GLY A 31 -20.05 6.40 -4.11
N LEU A 32 -21.04 6.95 -3.41
CA LEU A 32 -20.84 7.70 -2.18
C LEU A 32 -20.38 6.80 -1.02
N CYS A 33 -20.96 5.59 -0.89
CA CYS A 33 -20.50 4.59 0.08
C CYS A 33 -19.05 4.16 -0.20
N TYR A 34 -18.72 3.91 -1.47
CA TYR A 34 -17.36 3.55 -1.87
C TYR A 34 -16.37 4.68 -1.59
N ALA A 35 -16.74 5.93 -1.87
CA ALA A 35 -15.92 7.10 -1.56
C ALA A 35 -15.71 7.24 -0.04
N ALA A 36 -16.77 7.10 0.76
CA ALA A 36 -16.67 7.13 2.22
C ALA A 36 -15.77 6.01 2.76
N LEU A 37 -15.92 4.79 2.26
CA LEU A 37 -15.07 3.66 2.63
C LEU A 37 -13.60 3.92 2.26
N SER A 38 -13.36 4.46 1.07
CA SER A 38 -12.02 4.83 0.61
C SER A 38 -11.38 5.88 1.51
N ILE A 39 -12.13 6.91 1.90
CA ILE A 39 -11.67 7.95 2.84
C ILE A 39 -11.29 7.31 4.17
N VAL A 40 -12.19 6.51 4.77
CA VAL A 40 -11.92 5.83 6.05
C VAL A 40 -10.69 4.94 5.97
N TRP A 41 -10.55 4.18 4.88
CA TRP A 41 -9.41 3.30 4.63
C TRP A 41 -8.10 4.09 4.52
N PHE A 42 -8.06 5.13 3.69
CA PHE A 42 -6.88 5.97 3.53
C PHE A 42 -6.53 6.69 4.83
N THR A 43 -7.50 7.25 5.55
CA THR A 43 -7.28 7.87 6.86
C THR A 43 -6.70 6.87 7.85
N THR A 44 -7.22 5.63 7.90
CA THR A 44 -6.67 4.57 8.75
C THR A 44 -5.21 4.27 8.41
N ILE A 45 -4.90 4.13 7.12
CA ILE A 45 -3.53 3.93 6.64
C ILE A 45 -2.64 5.12 7.03
N VAL A 46 -3.08 6.36 6.82
CA VAL A 46 -2.33 7.57 7.16
C VAL A 46 -2.09 7.66 8.67
N LEU A 47 -3.06 7.31 9.50
CA LEU A 47 -2.91 7.27 10.95
C LEU A 47 -1.90 6.19 11.38
N LEU A 48 -1.99 4.98 10.83
CA LEU A 48 -1.00 3.93 11.07
C LEU A 48 0.41 4.37 10.64
N LEU A 49 0.52 4.94 9.44
CA LEU A 49 1.76 5.54 8.94
C LEU A 49 2.24 6.67 9.84
N SER A 50 1.37 7.49 10.42
CA SER A 50 1.78 8.58 11.32
C SER A 50 2.43 8.07 12.60
N VAL A 51 1.93 6.94 13.14
CA VAL A 51 2.51 6.27 14.31
C VAL A 51 3.87 5.68 13.94
N VAL A 52 3.92 4.94 12.82
CA VAL A 52 5.17 4.35 12.33
C VAL A 52 6.16 5.41 11.88
N ARG A 53 5.71 6.57 11.39
CA ARG A 53 6.56 7.67 10.90
C ARG A 53 7.48 8.18 11.99
N LYS A 54 7.05 8.26 13.25
CA LYS A 54 7.92 8.61 14.37
C LYS A 54 9.05 7.58 14.56
N TRP A 55 8.74 6.30 14.37
CA TRP A 55 9.73 5.22 14.42
C TRP A 55 10.65 5.20 13.18
N LEU A 56 10.09 5.42 11.99
CA LEU A 56 10.80 5.46 10.71
C LEU A 56 11.77 6.65 10.63
N LEU A 57 11.34 7.81 11.16
CA LEU A 57 12.16 9.01 11.28
C LEU A 57 13.08 8.96 12.50
N SER A 58 13.06 7.88 13.29
CA SER A 58 14.00 7.77 14.40
C SER A 58 15.43 7.68 13.87
N PRO A 59 16.41 8.28 14.58
CA PRO A 59 17.80 8.26 14.15
C PRO A 59 18.36 6.84 14.00
N ARG A 60 17.79 5.83 14.68
CA ARG A 60 18.18 4.43 14.51
C ARG A 60 17.79 3.88 13.13
N VAL A 61 16.56 4.16 12.68
CA VAL A 61 16.07 3.68 11.38
C VAL A 61 16.70 4.44 10.23
N GLN A 62 16.86 5.77 10.35
CA GLN A 62 17.58 6.56 9.35
C GLN A 62 19.03 6.09 9.18
N ASN A 63 19.77 5.89 10.28
CA ASN A 63 21.12 5.34 10.23
C ASN A 63 21.17 3.94 9.62
N ALA A 64 20.15 3.09 9.84
CA ALA A 64 20.08 1.78 9.22
C ALA A 64 19.87 1.88 7.69
N ILE A 65 18.96 2.75 7.25
CA ILE A 65 18.69 3.00 5.83
C ILE A 65 19.95 3.56 5.14
N GLU A 66 20.62 4.53 5.75
CA GLU A 66 21.86 5.11 5.23
C GLU A 66 22.97 4.06 5.12
N LYS A 67 23.15 3.22 6.14
CA LYS A 67 24.12 2.12 6.12
C LYS A 67 23.82 1.13 5.01
N VAL A 68 22.57 0.68 4.88
CA VAL A 68 22.17 -0.25 3.82
C VAL A 68 22.42 0.37 2.45
N THR A 69 22.03 1.63 2.26
CA THR A 69 22.22 2.36 1.00
C THR A 69 23.71 2.50 0.67
N GLY A 70 24.54 2.88 1.64
CA GLY A 70 25.99 2.96 1.49
C GLY A 70 26.62 1.60 1.13
N VAL A 71 26.21 0.52 1.81
CA VAL A 71 26.68 -0.84 1.51
C VAL A 71 26.27 -1.28 0.11
N VAL A 72 25.03 -1.00 -0.30
CA VAL A 72 24.54 -1.31 -1.65
C VAL A 72 25.33 -0.53 -2.70
N LEU A 73 25.56 0.76 -2.51
CA LEU A 73 26.33 1.60 -3.43
C LEU A 73 27.80 1.16 -3.53
N ILE A 74 28.44 0.83 -2.41
CA ILE A 74 29.79 0.29 -2.39
C ILE A 74 29.83 -1.05 -3.13
N GLY A 75 28.89 -1.96 -2.85
CA GLY A 75 28.79 -3.24 -3.55
C GLY A 75 28.58 -3.07 -5.05
N PHE A 76 27.76 -2.10 -5.46
CA PHE A 76 27.53 -1.77 -6.86
C PHE A 76 28.78 -1.19 -7.53
N GLY A 77 29.51 -0.30 -6.85
CA GLY A 77 30.77 0.27 -7.32
C GLY A 77 31.86 -0.80 -7.47
N LEU A 78 31.98 -1.72 -6.51
CA LEU A 78 32.88 -2.86 -6.60
C LEU A 78 32.51 -3.77 -7.78
N ASN A 79 31.21 -4.07 -7.96
CA ASN A 79 30.76 -4.85 -9.11
C ASN A 79 31.08 -4.17 -10.43
N MET A 80 30.92 -2.85 -10.50
CA MET A 80 31.25 -2.06 -11.69
C MET A 80 32.73 -2.12 -12.03
N ILE A 81 33.62 -1.93 -11.06
CA ILE A 81 35.09 -2.04 -11.26
C ILE A 81 35.46 -3.46 -11.70
N PHE A 82 34.90 -4.48 -11.06
CA PHE A 82 35.15 -5.88 -11.39
C PHE A 82 34.66 -6.24 -12.79
N LYS A 83 33.54 -5.66 -13.23
CA LYS A 83 32.98 -5.85 -14.57
C LYS A 83 33.77 -5.08 -15.64
N VAL A 84 34.23 -3.87 -15.33
CA VAL A 84 35.09 -3.04 -16.20
C VAL A 84 36.41 -3.76 -16.50
N GLN A 85 37.05 -4.37 -15.49
CA GLN A 85 38.29 -5.14 -15.70
C GLN A 85 38.11 -6.35 -16.63
N ARG A 86 36.89 -6.92 -16.72
CA ARG A 86 36.61 -8.12 -17.50
C ARG A 86 36.29 -7.85 -18.99
N THR A 87 36.05 -6.58 -19.34
CA THR A 87 35.65 -6.19 -20.70
C THR A 87 36.79 -5.51 -21.47
N GLY A 88 37.98 -5.43 -20.86
CA GLY A 88 39.21 -4.86 -21.46
C GLY A 88 40.20 -5.90 -22.00
N HIS A 89 39.80 -7.17 -22.13
CA HIS A 89 40.52 -8.23 -22.85
C HIS A 89 39.68 -8.66 -24.05
#